data_AF-A0A7C7NTZ1-F1
#
_entry.id   AF-A0A7C7NTZ1-F1
#
_cell.length_a   1.000
_cell.length_b   1.000
_cell.length_c   1.000
_cell.angle_alpha   90.00
_cell.angle_beta   90.00
_cell.angle_gamma   90.00
#
_symmetry.space_group_name_H-M   'P 1'
#
loop_
_entity.id
_entity.type
_entity.pdbx_description
1 polymer ?
#
loop_
_entity_poly.entity_id
_entity_poly.type
_entity_poly.pdbx_seq_one_letter_code
_entity_poly.pdbx_strand_id
1 'polypeptide(L)'
;MNLVIVESPAKAKTINKYLGKDFIVLASYGHIRDLPSKNGSVDPENNFKMIWEIDNFSKKYLKDITDAAKDSSKIILATDPDREGEAIAWHVKEFLNEKKLLKDKKIERVVFNEITKNAVTNGIENPREIEP
;
A
#
# COMPACT_ATOMS: atom_id res chain seq x y z
N MET A 1 15.10 -8.13 -0.49
CA MET A 1 13.99 -8.11 0.49
C MET A 1 12.76 -7.57 -0.21
N ASN A 2 11.59 -8.15 0.04
CA ASN A 2 10.33 -7.76 -0.58
C ASN A 2 9.48 -6.99 0.43
N LEU A 3 8.89 -5.87 0.03
CA LEU A 3 7.98 -5.11 0.89
C LEU A 3 6.54 -5.56 0.63
N VAL A 4 5.83 -5.92 1.70
CA VAL A 4 4.39 -6.20 1.68
C VAL A 4 3.68 -5.11 2.49
N ILE A 5 2.67 -4.48 1.91
CA ILE A 5 1.90 -3.42 2.54
C ILE A 5 0.46 -3.90 2.73
N VAL A 6 -0.04 -3.86 3.95
CA VAL A 6 -1.42 -4.23 4.33
C VAL A 6 -2.11 -3.07 5.01
N GLU A 7 -3.43 -3.11 5.17
CA GLU A 7 -4.15 -1.99 5.79
C GLU A 7 -3.98 -1.96 7.33
N SER A 8 -3.98 -3.12 8.00
CA SER A 8 -4.03 -3.20 9.46
C SER A 8 -2.76 -3.79 10.12
N PRO A 9 -2.38 -3.32 11.32
CA PRO A 9 -1.20 -3.82 12.05
C PRO A 9 -1.32 -5.28 12.46
N ALA A 10 -2.54 -5.73 12.75
CA ALA A 10 -2.82 -7.12 13.11
C ALA A 10 -2.50 -8.07 11.95
N LYS A 11 -2.90 -7.72 10.73
CA LYS A 11 -2.51 -8.47 9.52
C LYS A 11 -1.02 -8.45 9.31
N ALA A 12 -0.38 -7.29 9.44
CA ALA A 12 1.06 -7.17 9.24
C ALA A 12 1.82 -8.14 10.16
N LYS A 13 1.46 -8.17 11.45
CA LYS A 13 2.07 -9.07 12.44
C LYS A 13 1.85 -10.55 12.09
N THR A 14 0.68 -10.92 11.59
CA THR A 14 0.33 -12.31 11.26
C THR A 14 1.03 -12.77 9.98
N ILE A 15 0.97 -11.97 8.91
CA ILE A 15 1.58 -12.28 7.61
C ILE A 15 3.11 -12.34 7.72
N ASN A 16 3.71 -11.47 8.54
CA ASN A 16 5.16 -11.49 8.76
C ASN A 16 5.64 -12.82 9.37
N LYS A 17 4.81 -13.47 10.20
CA LYS A 17 5.11 -14.82 10.73
C LYS A 17 5.06 -15.91 9.66
N TYR A 18 4.27 -15.71 8.60
CA TYR A 18 4.09 -16.71 7.54
C TYR A 18 5.16 -16.62 6.46
N LEU A 19 5.54 -15.40 6.06
CA LEU A 19 6.46 -15.16 4.94
C LEU A 19 7.94 -15.23 5.32
N GLY A 20 8.28 -15.06 6.60
CA GLY A 20 9.66 -15.17 7.07
C GLY A 20 10.53 -13.97 6.68
N LYS A 21 11.86 -14.19 6.65
CA LYS A 21 12.88 -13.12 6.63
C LYS A 21 13.06 -12.44 5.27
N ASP A 22 12.55 -13.01 4.19
CA ASP A 22 12.69 -12.45 2.85
C ASP A 22 11.72 -11.29 2.59
N PHE A 23 10.75 -11.12 3.49
CA PHE A 23 9.69 -10.13 3.40
C PHE A 23 9.73 -9.19 4.61
N ILE A 24 9.47 -7.92 4.36
CA ILE A 24 9.11 -6.94 5.38
C ILE A 24 7.63 -6.65 5.19
N VAL A 25 6.83 -6.84 6.22
CA VAL A 25 5.39 -6.56 6.17
C VAL A 25 5.09 -5.32 7.03
N LEU A 26 4.60 -4.26 6.39
CA LEU A 26 4.21 -3.00 7.04
C LEU A 26 2.72 -2.75 6.87
N ALA A 27 2.13 -2.06 7.84
CA ALA A 27 0.75 -1.62 7.75
C ALA A 27 0.68 -0.14 7.35
N SER A 28 -0.30 0.21 6.51
CA SER A 28 -0.65 1.61 6.21
C SER A 28 -1.45 2.27 7.34
N TYR A 29 -2.04 1.45 8.24
CA TYR A 29 -2.96 1.87 9.30
C TYR A 29 -4.27 2.46 8.77
N GLY A 30 -4.79 1.88 7.68
CA GLY A 30 -6.00 2.32 6.98
C GLY A 30 -5.72 3.29 5.83
N HIS A 31 -6.63 4.24 5.61
CA HIS A 31 -6.48 5.31 4.64
C HIS A 31 -5.31 6.23 5.01
N ILE A 32 -4.45 6.51 4.03
CA ILE A 32 -3.23 7.31 4.21
C ILE A 32 -3.37 8.77 3.78
N ARG A 33 -4.48 9.09 3.11
CA ARG A 33 -4.77 10.35 2.46
C ARG A 33 -6.26 10.62 2.59
N ASP A 34 -6.60 11.89 2.76
CA ASP A 34 -7.97 12.38 2.75
C ASP A 34 -8.06 13.66 1.91
N LEU A 35 -9.28 14.07 1.59
CA LEU A 35 -9.55 15.36 0.98
C LEU A 35 -9.32 16.46 2.02
N PRO A 36 -8.67 17.59 1.65
CA PRO A 36 -8.56 18.74 2.52
C PRO A 36 -9.94 19.17 3.02
N SER A 37 -10.04 19.44 4.32
CA SER A 37 -11.29 19.83 5.00
C SER A 37 -11.81 21.24 4.63
N LYS A 38 -11.06 21.97 3.80
CA LYS A 38 -11.40 23.32 3.31
C LYS A 38 -11.63 23.30 1.81
N ASN A 39 -12.30 24.34 1.29
CA ASN A 39 -12.48 24.54 -0.15
C ASN A 39 -11.15 24.39 -0.91
N GLY A 40 -11.13 23.59 -1.98
CA GLY A 40 -9.94 23.36 -2.81
C GLY A 40 -9.49 21.90 -2.92
N SER A 41 -10.31 20.92 -2.57
CA SER A 41 -9.96 19.48 -2.71
C SER A 41 -9.92 18.99 -4.17
N VAL A 42 -10.40 19.80 -5.10
CA VAL A 42 -10.36 19.56 -6.55
C VAL A 42 -9.73 20.78 -7.20
N ASP A 43 -8.74 20.55 -8.05
CA ASP A 43 -8.09 21.55 -8.89
C ASP A 43 -8.77 21.56 -10.28
N PRO A 44 -9.69 22.52 -10.56
CA PRO A 44 -10.42 22.54 -11.81
C PRO A 44 -9.54 22.92 -13.01
N GLU A 45 -8.43 23.61 -12.77
CA GLU A 45 -7.51 24.05 -13.83
C GLU A 45 -6.64 22.90 -14.32
N ASN A 46 -6.42 21.88 -13.48
CA ASN A 46 -5.58 20.73 -13.77
C ASN A 46 -6.41 19.46 -13.99
N ASN A 47 -7.37 19.52 -14.91
CA ASN A 47 -8.26 18.40 -15.27
C ASN A 47 -8.99 17.79 -14.05
N PHE A 48 -9.51 18.64 -13.16
CA PHE A 48 -10.22 18.22 -11.94
C PHE A 48 -9.38 17.28 -11.05
N LYS A 49 -8.06 17.48 -11.05
CA LYS A 49 -7.16 16.67 -10.22
C LYS A 49 -7.54 16.83 -8.74
N MET A 50 -7.70 15.70 -8.07
CA MET A 50 -7.93 15.70 -6.62
C MET A 50 -6.65 16.09 -5.88
N ILE A 51 -6.77 17.04 -4.96
CA ILE A 51 -5.71 17.43 -4.05
C ILE A 51 -5.86 16.56 -2.80
N TRP A 52 -4.81 15.82 -2.47
CA TRP A 52 -4.77 14.91 -1.32
C TRP A 52 -3.91 15.49 -0.20
N GLU A 53 -4.40 15.40 1.03
CA GLU A 53 -3.62 15.70 2.22
C GLU A 53 -3.30 14.42 2.99
N ILE A 54 -2.07 14.30 3.48
CA ILE A 54 -1.65 13.19 4.34
C ILE A 54 -1.87 13.61 5.78
N ASP A 55 -2.69 12.86 6.51
CA ASP A 55 -2.93 13.11 7.91
C ASP A 55 -1.64 12.91 8.75
N ASN A 56 -1.55 13.60 9.89
CA ASN A 56 -0.33 13.57 10.71
C ASN A 56 0.00 12.18 11.29
N PHE A 57 -1.02 11.33 11.48
CA PHE A 57 -0.83 9.98 12.02
C PHE A 57 -0.19 9.07 10.97
N SER A 58 -0.67 9.13 9.72
CA SER A 58 -0.14 8.38 8.58
C SER A 58 1.28 8.76 8.19
N LYS A 59 1.72 10.00 8.45
CA LYS A 59 3.10 10.46 8.10
C LYS A 59 4.20 9.55 8.64
N LYS A 60 4.05 9.05 9.89
CA LYS A 60 5.04 8.15 10.49
C LYS A 60 5.11 6.83 9.73
N TYR A 61 3.96 6.21 9.46
CA TYR A 61 3.88 4.92 8.79
C TYR A 61 4.29 5.00 7.32
N LEU A 62 3.93 6.08 6.64
CA LEU A 62 4.39 6.36 5.28
C LEU A 62 5.90 6.55 5.20
N LYS A 63 6.52 7.09 6.24
CA LYS A 63 7.98 7.17 6.31
C LYS A 63 8.59 5.76 6.38
N ASP A 64 8.07 4.90 7.25
CA ASP A 64 8.55 3.51 7.38
C ASP A 64 8.37 2.73 6.07
N ILE A 65 7.21 2.89 5.42
CA ILE A 65 6.92 2.33 4.09
C ILE A 65 7.89 2.87 3.04
N THR A 66 8.14 4.18 3.03
CA THR A 66 9.07 4.83 2.10
C THR A 66 10.49 4.30 2.26
N ASP A 67 10.96 4.18 3.49
CA ASP A 67 12.32 3.71 3.77
C ASP A 67 12.46 2.23 3.39
N ALA A 68 11.50 1.38 3.75
CA ALA A 68 11.50 -0.02 3.31
C ALA A 68 11.37 -0.17 1.78
N ALA A 69 10.61 0.72 1.11
CA ALA A 69 10.45 0.69 -0.34
C ALA A 69 11.75 0.98 -1.07
N LYS A 70 12.60 1.88 -0.56
CA LYS A 70 13.93 2.17 -1.15
C LYS A 70 14.79 0.91 -1.23
N ASP A 71 14.83 0.14 -0.14
CA ASP A 71 15.68 -1.05 0.01
C ASP A 71 15.06 -2.32 -0.58
N SER A 72 13.79 -2.28 -0.98
CA SER A 72 13.07 -3.44 -1.52
C SER A 72 13.14 -3.49 -3.05
N SER A 73 13.32 -4.67 -3.63
CA SER A 73 13.29 -4.89 -5.08
C SER A 73 11.86 -5.05 -5.63
N LYS A 74 10.94 -5.49 -4.78
CA LYS A 74 9.53 -5.74 -5.09
C LYS A 74 8.64 -5.13 -4.00
N ILE A 75 7.53 -4.53 -4.43
CA ILE A 75 6.49 -3.96 -3.57
C ILE A 75 5.17 -4.70 -3.84
N ILE A 76 4.58 -5.26 -2.80
CA ILE A 76 3.36 -6.05 -2.85
C ILE A 76 2.28 -5.33 -2.05
N LEU A 77 1.17 -4.99 -2.71
CA LEU A 77 0.00 -4.37 -2.10
C LEU A 77 -1.02 -5.45 -1.74
N ALA A 78 -1.11 -5.73 -0.45
CA ALA A 78 -1.85 -6.85 0.13
C ALA A 78 -3.05 -6.39 0.99
N THR A 79 -3.75 -5.36 0.51
CA THR A 79 -4.98 -4.84 1.13
C THR A 79 -6.17 -5.74 0.83
N ASP A 80 -7.26 -5.54 1.56
CA ASP A 80 -8.50 -6.32 1.40
C ASP A 80 -9.06 -6.31 -0.03
N PRO A 81 -9.73 -7.39 -0.47
CA PRO A 81 -10.33 -7.50 -1.80
C PRO A 81 -11.68 -6.75 -1.90
N ASP A 82 -11.75 -5.56 -1.31
CA ASP A 82 -12.92 -4.70 -1.36
C ASP A 82 -12.55 -3.31 -1.92
N ARG A 83 -13.56 -2.46 -2.10
CA ARG A 83 -13.38 -1.12 -2.67
C ARG A 83 -12.45 -0.26 -1.81
N GLU A 84 -12.48 -0.43 -0.49
CA GLU A 84 -11.65 0.33 0.44
C GLU A 84 -10.18 -0.09 0.31
N GLY A 85 -9.93 -1.39 0.29
CA GLY A 85 -8.62 -1.98 0.08
C GLY A 85 -8.01 -1.59 -1.26
N GLU A 86 -8.78 -1.54 -2.34
CA GLU A 86 -8.31 -1.02 -3.64
C GLU A 86 -7.94 0.46 -3.57
N ALA A 87 -8.77 1.30 -2.93
CA ALA A 87 -8.47 2.71 -2.75
C ALA A 87 -7.17 2.91 -1.96
N ILE A 88 -7.00 2.16 -0.85
CA ILE A 88 -5.77 2.21 -0.04
C ILE A 88 -4.54 1.78 -0.87
N ALA A 89 -4.65 0.68 -1.62
CA ALA A 89 -3.57 0.21 -2.49
C ALA A 89 -3.21 1.27 -3.54
N TRP A 90 -4.21 1.84 -4.21
CA TRP A 90 -4.02 2.91 -5.18
C TRP A 90 -3.33 4.13 -4.55
N HIS A 91 -3.80 4.61 -3.40
CA HIS A 91 -3.21 5.77 -2.73
C HIS A 91 -1.75 5.53 -2.32
N VAL A 92 -1.43 4.35 -1.78
CA VAL A 92 -0.06 3.99 -1.40
C VAL A 92 0.83 3.95 -2.64
N LYS A 93 0.36 3.34 -3.73
CA LYS A 93 1.07 3.31 -5.01
C LYS A 93 1.35 4.73 -5.51
N GLU A 94 0.33 5.58 -5.59
CA GLU A 94 0.47 6.97 -6.05
C GLU A 94 1.43 7.77 -5.18
N PHE A 95 1.34 7.63 -3.85
CA PHE A 95 2.29 8.26 -2.94
C PHE A 95 3.73 7.84 -3.21
N LEU A 96 3.99 6.54 -3.39
CA LEU A 96 5.33 6.04 -3.70
C LEU A 96 5.80 6.46 -5.10
N ASN A 97 4.86 6.60 -6.05
CA ASN A 97 5.12 7.09 -7.40
C ASN A 97 5.58 8.56 -7.38
N GLU A 98 4.85 9.42 -6.65
CA GLU A 98 5.20 10.83 -6.45
C GLU A 98 6.59 10.99 -5.80
N LYS A 99 6.97 10.06 -4.92
CA LYS A 99 8.31 9.99 -4.32
C LYS A 99 9.38 9.41 -5.26
N LYS A 100 9.02 9.01 -6.49
CA LYS A 100 9.87 8.37 -7.50
C LYS A 100 10.51 7.07 -7.00
N LEU A 101 9.84 6.36 -6.09
CA LEU A 101 10.35 5.13 -5.48
C LEU A 101 9.94 3.87 -6.25
N LEU A 102 9.03 4.00 -7.20
CA LEU A 102 8.53 2.88 -8.00
C LEU A 102 9.40 2.57 -9.22
N LYS A 103 10.31 3.49 -9.59
CA LYS A 103 11.18 3.31 -10.74
C LYS A 103 12.04 2.06 -10.53
N ASP A 104 12.05 1.19 -11.53
CA ASP A 104 12.83 -0.06 -11.55
C ASP A 104 12.42 -1.11 -10.50
N LYS A 105 11.23 -0.98 -9.88
CA LYS A 105 10.69 -1.96 -8.92
C LYS A 105 9.49 -2.69 -9.49
N LYS A 106 9.37 -3.98 -9.14
CA LYS A 106 8.17 -4.76 -9.48
C LYS A 106 7.06 -4.44 -8.48
N ILE A 107 5.89 -4.06 -8.98
CA ILE A 107 4.71 -3.77 -8.17
C ILE A 107 3.67 -4.85 -8.45
N GLU A 108 3.15 -5.45 -7.39
CA GLU A 108 2.18 -6.54 -7.46
C GLU A 108 1.01 -6.25 -6.52
N ARG A 109 -0.21 -6.57 -6.94
CA ARG A 109 -1.40 -6.58 -6.08
C ARG A 109 -1.66 -8.01 -5.66
N VAL A 110 -1.88 -8.26 -4.38
CA VAL A 110 -2.18 -9.59 -3.85
C VAL A 110 -3.43 -9.52 -3.00
N VAL A 111 -4.40 -10.37 -3.30
CA VAL A 111 -5.64 -10.48 -2.54
C VAL A 111 -5.72 -11.85 -1.88
N PHE A 112 -6.23 -11.89 -0.66
CA PHE A 112 -6.57 -13.13 0.03
C PHE A 112 -7.89 -12.92 0.78
N ASN A 113 -8.79 -13.89 0.67
CA ASN A 113 -10.09 -13.86 1.36
C ASN A 113 -9.97 -14.25 2.85
N GLU A 114 -8.84 -14.84 3.24
CA GLU A 114 -8.56 -15.28 4.60
C GLU A 114 -7.08 -15.13 4.94
N ILE A 115 -6.77 -14.92 6.22
CA ILE A 115 -5.39 -14.71 6.72
C ILE A 115 -4.84 -16.06 7.22
N THR A 116 -4.95 -17.11 6.41
CA THR A 116 -4.31 -18.40 6.68
C THR A 116 -2.94 -18.45 6.01
N LYS A 117 -2.02 -19.26 6.54
CA LYS A 117 -0.68 -19.41 5.95
C LYS A 117 -0.74 -19.81 4.48
N ASN A 118 -1.64 -20.73 4.13
CA ASN A 118 -1.79 -21.22 2.76
C ASN A 118 -2.35 -20.13 1.83
N ALA A 119 -3.41 -19.42 2.24
CA ALA A 119 -3.99 -18.36 1.41
C ALA A 119 -3.00 -17.21 1.17
N VAL A 120 -2.27 -16.79 2.20
CA VAL A 120 -1.25 -15.74 2.10
C VAL A 120 -0.11 -16.16 1.16
N THR A 121 0.38 -17.39 1.29
CA THR A 121 1.48 -17.88 0.44
C THR A 121 1.03 -17.99 -1.01
N ASN A 122 -0.15 -18.58 -1.25
CA ASN A 122 -0.72 -18.71 -2.58
C ASN A 122 -0.97 -17.35 -3.25
N GLY A 123 -1.49 -16.38 -2.49
CA GLY A 123 -1.70 -15.02 -2.99
C GLY A 123 -0.41 -14.35 -3.44
N ILE A 124 0.70 -14.53 -2.72
CA ILE A 124 2.00 -13.98 -3.12
C ILE A 124 2.60 -14.70 -4.34
N GLU A 125 2.33 -15.98 -4.50
CA GLU A 125 2.74 -16.75 -5.68
C GLU A 125 1.92 -16.37 -6.93
N ASN A 126 0.67 -15.90 -6.75
CA ASN A 126 -0.26 -15.56 -7.83
C ASN A 126 -0.75 -14.09 -7.74
N PRO A 127 0.14 -13.10 -7.93
CA PRO A 127 -0.24 -11.70 -7.87
C PRO A 127 -1.12 -11.29 -9.06
N ARG A 128 -2.01 -10.32 -8.83
CA ARG A 128 -2.81 -9.62 -9.84
C ARG A 128 -2.22 -8.25 -10.17
N GLU A 129 -2.67 -7.66 -11.27
CA GLU A 129 -2.40 -6.25 -11.57
C GLU A 129 -3.31 -5.33 -10.75
N ILE A 130 -2.86 -4.10 -10.50
CA ILE A 130 -3.68 -3.08 -9.83
C ILE A 130 -4.65 -2.53 -10.88
N GLU A 131 -5.95 -2.56 -10.57
CA GLU A 131 -6.98 -1.99 -11.46
C GLU A 131 -6.78 -0.46 -11.59
N PRO A 132 -6.93 0.12 -12.80
CA PRO A 132 -6.72 1.56 -13.05
C PRO A 132 -7.69 2.49 -12.32
#